data_AF-A0A518IL50-F1
#
_entry.id   AF-A0A518IL50-F1
#
_cell.length_a   1.000
_cell.length_b   1.000
_cell.length_c   1.000
_cell.angle_alpha   90.00
_cell.angle_beta   90.00
_cell.angle_gamma   90.00
#
_symmetry.space_group_name_H-M   'P 1'
#
loop_
_entity.id
_entity.type
_entity.pdbx_description
1 polymer ?
#
loop_
_entity_poly.entity_id
_entity_poly.type
_entity_poly.pdbx_seq_one_letter_code
_entity_poly.pdbx_strand_id
1 'polypeptide(L)' 'MGRQGYLTMDMFSYAFALFAIARGEIAPNWLSQLRLDVHSACKKGKQYVNETGDCPCPFVTTR' A
#
# COMPACT_ATOMS: atom_id res chain seq x y z
N MET A 1 -27.56 -12.02 -9.37
CA MET A 1 -26.27 -11.45 -9.80
C MET A 1 -25.40 -11.31 -8.57
N GLY A 2 -24.47 -12.24 -8.36
CA GLY A 2 -23.63 -12.26 -7.16
C GLY A 2 -22.78 -11.00 -7.10
N ARG A 3 -22.70 -10.35 -5.93
CA ARG A 3 -21.79 -9.24 -5.65
C ARG A 3 -20.37 -9.76 -5.89
N GLN A 4 -19.83 -9.59 -7.09
CA GLN A 4 -18.43 -9.86 -7.35
C GLN A 4 -17.64 -9.02 -6.35
N GLY A 5 -16.84 -9.68 -5.51
CA GLY A 5 -16.03 -9.09 -4.44
C GLY A 5 -14.91 -8.24 -4.99
N TYR A 6 -15.25 -7.21 -5.77
CA TYR A 6 -14.31 -6.23 -6.27
C TYR A 6 -13.92 -5.34 -5.12
N LEU A 7 -12.63 -5.38 -4.83
CA LEU A 7 -12.01 -4.49 -3.87
C LEU A 7 -12.06 -3.07 -4.43
N THR A 8 -12.47 -2.09 -3.61
CA THR A 8 -12.41 -0.69 -4.03
C THR A 8 -10.95 -0.28 -4.21
N MET A 9 -10.72 0.76 -5.02
CA MET A 9 -9.38 1.28 -5.26
C MET A 9 -8.67 1.65 -3.95
N ASP A 10 -9.39 2.23 -2.99
CA ASP A 10 -8.84 2.61 -1.68
C ASP A 10 -8.44 1.40 -0.83
N MET A 11 -9.27 0.37 -0.79
CA MET A 11 -8.95 -0.89 -0.10
C MET A 11 -7.76 -1.59 -0.74
N PHE A 12 -7.69 -1.59 -2.08
CA PHE A 12 -6.54 -2.11 -2.81
C PHE A 12 -5.28 -1.32 -2.47
N SER A 13 -5.36 0.01 -2.46
CA SER A 13 -4.26 0.91 -2.12
C SER A 13 -3.70 0.66 -0.72
N TYR A 14 -4.59 0.46 0.24
CA TYR A 14 -4.25 0.17 1.63
C TYR A 14 -3.54 -1.18 1.75
N ALA A 15 -4.13 -2.24 1.18
CA ALA A 15 -3.51 -3.57 1.17
C ALA A 15 -2.12 -3.55 0.51
N PHE A 16 -1.97 -2.78 -0.56
CA PHE A 16 -0.71 -2.64 -1.27
C PHE A 16 0.35 -1.85 -0.50
N ALA A 17 -0.07 -0.80 0.20
CA ALA A 17 0.80 -0.05 1.10
C ALA A 17 1.32 -0.94 2.23
N LEU A 18 0.43 -1.73 2.86
CA LEU A 18 0.82 -2.70 3.88
C LEU A 18 1.80 -3.74 3.33
N PHE A 19 1.57 -4.25 2.13
CA PHE A 19 2.48 -5.19 1.48
C PHE A 19 3.87 -4.58 1.27
N ALA A 20 3.95 -3.35 0.73
CA ALA A 20 5.22 -2.66 0.52
C ALA A 20 5.98 -2.42 1.84
N ILE A 21 5.27 -2.03 2.89
CA ILE A 21 5.84 -1.82 4.24
C ILE A 21 6.32 -3.15 4.84
N ALA A 22 5.56 -4.23 4.69
CA ALA A 22 5.94 -5.57 5.15
C ALA A 22 7.23 -6.07 4.48
N ARG A 23 7.52 -5.64 3.25
CA ARG A 23 8.80 -5.94 2.58
C ARG A 23 9.96 -5.04 3.02
N GLY A 24 9.71 -4.02 3.85
CA GLY A 24 10.72 -3.03 4.25
C GLY A 24 11.15 -2.10 3.12
N GLU A 25 10.38 -2.01 2.04
CA GLU A 25 10.72 -1.19 0.87
C GLU A 25 10.00 0.15 0.91
N ILE A 26 10.75 1.22 1.20
CA ILE A 26 10.24 2.59 1.26
C ILE A 26 9.85 3.10 -0.14
N ALA A 27 10.68 2.78 -1.14
CA ALA A 27 10.51 3.13 -2.55
C ALA A 27 10.64 1.87 -3.42
N PRO A 28 9.57 1.07 -3.54
CA PRO A 28 9.66 -0.17 -4.29
C PRO A 28 9.79 0.06 -5.80
N ASN A 29 10.89 -0.41 -6.43
CA ASN A 29 11.11 -0.26 -7.87
C ASN A 29 10.05 -0.96 -8.74
N TRP A 30 9.44 -2.01 -8.21
CA TRP A 30 8.36 -2.75 -8.87
C TRP A 30 7.04 -1.96 -8.94
N LEU A 31 6.87 -0.89 -8.15
CA LEU A 31 5.72 0.01 -8.30
C LEU A 31 5.71 0.70 -9.67
N SER A 32 6.88 0.96 -10.25
CA SER A 32 7.02 1.57 -11.57
C SER A 32 6.56 0.66 -12.71
N GLN A 33 6.45 -0.65 -12.45
CA GLN A 33 5.94 -1.63 -13.41
C GLN A 33 4.42 -1.76 -13.35
N LEU A 34 3.77 -1.13 -12.36
CA LEU A 34 2.32 -1.14 -12.22
C LEU A 34 1.69 0.02 -12.98
N ARG A 35 0.38 -0.13 -13.24
CA ARG A 35 -0.44 0.90 -13.86
C ARG A 35 -0.39 2.20 -13.04
N LEU A 36 -0.29 3.33 -13.73
CA LEU A 36 -0.18 4.68 -13.12
C LEU A 36 -1.25 4.97 -12.06
N ASP A 37 -2.47 4.49 -12.26
CA ASP A 37 -3.56 4.62 -11.29
C ASP A 37 -3.22 3.94 -9.96
N VAL A 38 -2.69 2.71 -10.01
CA VAL A 38 -2.26 1.93 -8.84
C VAL A 38 -1.08 2.59 -8.15
N HIS A 39 -0.14 3.14 -8.91
CA HIS A 39 1.01 3.86 -8.36
C HIS A 39 0.56 5.05 -7.49
N SER A 40 -0.36 5.85 -8.01
CA SER A 40 -0.92 7.01 -7.29
C SER A 40 -1.71 6.59 -6.05
N ALA A 41 -2.45 5.49 -6.17
CA ALA A 41 -3.26 4.96 -5.09
C ALA A 41 -2.39 4.37 -3.95
N CYS A 42 -1.34 3.62 -4.27
CA CYS A 42 -0.37 3.11 -3.28
C CYS A 42 0.35 4.24 -2.52
N LYS A 43 0.68 5.36 -3.20
CA LYS A 43 1.25 6.53 -2.52
C LYS A 43 0.31 7.08 -1.44
N LYS A 44 -0.99 7.17 -1.73
CA LYS A 44 -2.01 7.59 -0.76
C LYS A 44 -2.15 6.60 0.39
N GLY A 45 -2.18 5.30 0.09
CA GLY A 45 -2.24 4.24 1.11
C GLY A 45 -1.04 4.28 2.06
N LYS A 46 0.17 4.51 1.55
CA LYS A 46 1.38 4.64 2.38
C LYS A 46 1.33 5.87 3.29
N GLN A 47 0.85 7.00 2.76
CA GLN A 47 0.66 8.21 3.56
C GLN A 47 -0.31 7.95 4.71
N TYR A 48 -1.46 7.33 4.41
CA TYR A 48 -2.47 6.98 5.41
C TYR A 48 -1.95 6.04 6.50
N VAL A 49 -1.22 4.98 6.13
CA VAL A 49 -0.63 4.04 7.10
C VAL A 49 0.43 4.73 7.96
N ASN A 50 1.21 5.65 7.40
CA ASN A 50 2.21 6.42 8.14
C ASN A 50 1.58 7.43 9.11
N GLU A 51 0.46 8.04 8.74
CA GLU A 51 -0.30 8.97 9.60
C GLU A 51 -1.03 8.25 10.74
N THR A 52 -1.60 7.08 10.44
CA THR A 52 -2.45 6.36 11.41
C THR A 52 -1.63 5.43 12.32
N GLY A 53 -0.44 5.00 11.89
CA GLY A 53 0.41 4.09 12.67
C GLY A 53 -0.21 2.70 12.86
N ASP A 54 -1.25 2.35 12.10
CA ASP A 54 -2.03 1.12 12.24
C ASP A 54 -1.20 -0.16 12.08
N CYS A 55 -0.06 -0.07 11.40
CA CYS A 55 0.79 -1.22 11.18
C CYS A 55 2.13 -1.05 11.90
N PRO A 56 2.25 -1.51 13.16
CA PRO A 56 3.53 -1.65 13.86
C PRO A 56 4.33 -2.78 13.22
N CYS A 57 4.81 -2.57 12.00
CA CYS A 57 5.65 -3.52 11.29
C CYS A 57 7.05 -3.44 11.92
N PRO A 58 7.61 -4.54 12.46
CA PRO A 58 8.93 -4.53 13.09
C PRO A 58 10.08 -4.24 12.11
N PHE A 59 9.80 -4.20 10.80
CA PHE A 59 10.79 -3.94 9.73
C PHE A 59 10.96 -2.46 9.39
N VAL A 60 10.08 -1.56 9.87
CA VAL A 60 10.35 -0.12 9.90
C VAL A 60 11.23 0.16 11.12
N THR A 61 12.49 -0.28 11.03
CA THR A 61 13.52 0.35 11.86
C THR A 61 13.78 1.71 11.24
N THR A 62 13.43 2.76 11.96
CA THR A 62 14.05 4.07 11.76
C THR A 62 15.57 3.85 11.83
N ARG A 63 16.29 4.28 10.80
CA ARG A 63 17.71 4.62 10.90
C ARG A 63 17.85 6.06 10.47
#